data_AF-A0A7C6E9I9-F1
#
_entry.id   AF-A0A7C6E9I9-F1
#
_cell.length_a   1.000
_cell.length_b   1.000
_cell.length_c   1.000
_cell.angle_alpha   90.00
_cell.angle_beta   90.00
_cell.angle_gamma   90.00
#
_symmetry.space_group_name_H-M   'P 1'
#
loop_
_entity.id
_entity.type
_entity.pdbx_description
1 polymer ?
#
loop_
_entity_poly.entity_id
_entity_poly.type
_entity_poly.pdbx_seq_one_letter_code
_entity_poly.pdbx_strand_id
1 'polypeptide(L)'
;MTRTDGRNAKSVSRETRQKIRNKKANLLITLSGQLILAVLVILSTLSELQAKDSTPCSWNQKNRGFEGQSPAKVCLFFDDGYYSVYYYAYPILKKHRLPATLGLVASKVQKPNTRKNFLHHLRFGFLNRNEVSEMIDSLGVEVASHSVTHRRLTEISDTMDLRYELFYSKQVLESLFQQEVITFVYPYGKYDDRILRLTQAAGYKIGRTTEFGEPNFWVAPLKVPIKEVRNTTTLDEIITHIKRFDITVLLFHRILEKPSLFTEFSVSRFDSLLTLLDSLKVKVMTLRGLYEEWRREVFAKAVIERGILDRKNWSDYLFQKVDIDQTRTSTRF
;
A
#
# COMPACT_ATOMS: atom_id res chain seq x y z
N MET A 1 -24.06 22.32 -68.65
CA MET A 1 -24.85 23.14 -67.71
C MET A 1 -25.90 22.25 -67.07
N THR A 2 -25.72 21.83 -65.83
CA THR A 2 -26.77 21.58 -64.82
C THR A 2 -26.05 21.29 -63.49
N ARG A 3 -26.43 22.03 -62.45
CA ARG A 3 -25.78 22.11 -61.15
C ARG A 3 -26.88 22.16 -60.08
N THR A 4 -27.11 21.05 -59.38
CA THR A 4 -27.87 20.87 -58.11
C THR A 4 -27.54 19.43 -57.68
N ASP A 5 -27.12 19.08 -56.46
CA ASP A 5 -27.58 19.50 -55.15
C ASP A 5 -26.47 19.45 -54.10
N GLY A 6 -26.49 20.40 -53.18
CA GLY A 6 -25.64 20.35 -52.00
C GLY A 6 -25.87 21.55 -51.10
N ARG A 7 -26.71 21.36 -50.07
CA ARG A 7 -26.58 21.84 -48.69
C ARG A 7 -27.96 21.89 -48.01
N ASN A 8 -28.16 21.02 -47.02
CA ASN A 8 -29.12 21.27 -45.95
C ASN A 8 -28.61 20.63 -44.65
N ALA A 9 -27.66 21.29 -43.99
CA ALA A 9 -27.28 20.99 -42.61
C ALA A 9 -27.92 22.05 -41.70
N LYS A 10 -29.02 21.65 -41.06
CA LYS A 10 -29.87 22.48 -40.19
C LYS A 10 -29.09 23.05 -39.01
N SER A 11 -29.27 24.34 -38.78
CA SER A 11 -28.84 25.07 -37.58
C SER A 11 -29.63 24.57 -36.36
N VAL A 12 -28.94 24.01 -35.38
CA VAL A 12 -29.54 23.72 -34.06
C VAL A 12 -29.86 25.05 -33.39
N SER A 13 -31.14 25.32 -33.14
CA SER A 13 -31.65 26.59 -32.59
C SER A 13 -30.98 26.93 -31.26
N ARG A 14 -30.78 28.24 -30.99
CA ARG A 14 -30.15 28.74 -29.76
C ARG A 14 -30.81 28.20 -28.49
N GLU A 15 -32.13 28.03 -28.49
CA GLU A 15 -32.88 27.43 -27.37
C GLU A 15 -32.50 25.97 -27.09
N THR A 16 -32.25 25.18 -28.14
CA THR A 16 -31.87 23.78 -27.99
C THR A 16 -30.48 23.65 -27.35
N ARG A 17 -29.54 24.54 -27.72
CA ARG A 17 -28.20 24.59 -27.09
C ARG A 17 -28.28 25.01 -25.63
N GLN A 18 -29.15 25.96 -25.29
CA GLN A 18 -29.35 26.41 -23.92
C GLN A 18 -29.97 25.32 -23.03
N LYS A 19 -30.97 24.58 -23.55
CA LYS A 19 -31.56 23.43 -22.85
C LYS A 19 -30.54 22.33 -22.56
N ILE A 20 -29.67 21.99 -23.51
CA ILE A 20 -28.61 20.98 -23.32
C ILE A 20 -27.58 21.46 -22.28
N ARG A 21 -27.19 22.74 -22.33
CA ARG A 21 -26.24 23.32 -21.38
C ARG A 21 -26.79 23.35 -19.95
N ASN A 22 -28.07 23.71 -19.77
CA ASN A 22 -28.74 23.67 -18.47
C ASN A 22 -28.92 22.22 -17.97
N LYS A 23 -29.21 21.26 -18.85
CA LYS A 23 -29.33 19.85 -18.48
C LYS A 23 -27.97 19.25 -18.05
N LYS A 24 -26.88 19.61 -18.73
CA LYS A 24 -25.50 19.24 -18.33
C LYS A 24 -25.08 19.91 -17.02
N ALA A 25 -25.40 21.19 -16.83
CA ALA A 25 -25.09 21.91 -15.60
C ALA A 25 -25.85 21.33 -14.40
N ASN A 26 -27.15 21.03 -14.55
CA ASN A 26 -27.94 20.37 -13.51
C ASN A 26 -27.42 18.96 -13.23
N LEU A 27 -27.04 18.17 -14.25
CA LEU A 27 -26.46 16.84 -14.04
C LEU A 27 -25.12 16.92 -13.27
N LEU A 28 -24.26 17.90 -13.59
CA LEU A 28 -22.99 18.13 -12.87
C LEU A 28 -23.21 18.58 -11.42
N ILE A 29 -24.22 19.42 -11.17
CA ILE A 29 -24.60 19.87 -9.82
C ILE A 29 -25.20 18.71 -9.01
N THR A 30 -26.02 17.86 -9.63
CA THR A 30 -26.58 16.67 -8.95
C THR A 30 -25.51 15.63 -8.66
N LEU A 31 -24.57 15.40 -9.60
CA LEU A 31 -23.44 14.49 -9.40
C LEU A 31 -22.49 15.01 -8.32
N SER A 32 -22.20 16.32 -8.28
CA SER A 32 -21.37 16.90 -7.22
C SER A 32 -22.08 16.87 -5.86
N GLY A 33 -23.39 17.12 -5.82
CA GLY A 33 -24.21 16.99 -4.61
C GLY A 33 -24.26 15.55 -4.07
N GLN A 34 -24.45 14.56 -4.94
CA GLN A 34 -24.42 13.14 -4.55
C GLN A 34 -23.03 12.69 -4.10
N LEU A 35 -21.96 13.21 -4.71
CA LEU A 35 -20.60 12.92 -4.30
C LEU A 35 -20.26 13.55 -2.94
N ILE A 36 -20.69 14.80 -2.70
CA ILE A 36 -20.54 15.47 -1.41
C ILE A 36 -21.34 14.75 -0.33
N LEU A 37 -22.58 14.35 -0.63
CA LEU A 37 -23.41 13.59 0.29
C LEU A 37 -22.78 12.22 0.58
N ALA A 38 -22.22 11.54 -0.42
CA ALA A 38 -21.49 10.29 -0.23
C ALA A 38 -20.25 10.50 0.66
N VAL A 39 -19.47 11.57 0.46
CA VAL A 39 -18.30 11.91 1.29
C VAL A 39 -18.71 12.23 2.73
N LEU A 40 -19.76 13.03 2.94
CA LEU A 40 -20.26 13.35 4.28
C LEU A 40 -20.83 12.11 4.97
N VAL A 41 -21.51 11.24 4.23
CA VAL A 41 -22.00 9.95 4.72
C VAL A 41 -20.82 9.04 5.11
N ILE A 42 -19.76 8.95 4.30
CA ILE A 42 -18.54 8.19 4.60
C ILE A 42 -17.85 8.73 5.85
N LEU A 43 -17.75 10.05 6.00
CA LEU A 43 -17.15 10.66 7.19
C LEU A 43 -17.99 10.37 8.44
N SER A 44 -19.32 10.44 8.34
CA SER A 44 -20.23 10.11 9.45
C SER A 44 -20.20 8.63 9.83
N THR A 45 -20.11 7.71 8.86
CA THR A 45 -20.03 6.26 9.14
C THR A 45 -18.70 5.87 9.75
N LEU A 46 -17.58 6.48 9.33
CA LEU A 46 -16.27 6.23 9.95
C LEU A 46 -16.27 6.64 11.43
N SER A 47 -16.93 7.76 11.78
CA SER A 47 -17.08 8.19 13.17
C SER A 47 -18.02 7.30 14.00
N GLU A 48 -19.17 6.89 13.45
CA GLU A 48 -20.14 6.03 14.14
C GLU A 48 -19.64 4.59 14.35
N LEU A 49 -18.89 4.06 13.38
CA LEU A 49 -18.34 2.71 13.46
C LEU A 49 -17.14 2.62 14.41
N GLN A 50 -16.29 3.66 14.49
CA GLN A 50 -15.27 3.76 15.54
C GLN A 50 -15.87 3.79 16.95
N ALA A 51 -17.11 4.29 17.11
CA ALA A 51 -17.79 4.39 18.40
C ALA A 51 -18.49 3.08 18.84
N LYS A 52 -18.82 2.17 17.92
CA LYS A 52 -19.57 0.93 18.22
C LYS A 52 -18.72 -0.33 18.42
N ASP A 53 -17.52 -0.40 17.85
CA ASP A 53 -16.66 -1.60 17.89
C ASP A 53 -15.57 -1.57 18.99
N SER A 54 -15.72 -0.75 20.03
CA SER A 54 -14.76 -0.67 21.15
C SER A 54 -14.76 -1.90 22.07
N THR A 55 -15.50 -2.97 21.75
CA THR A 55 -15.38 -4.27 22.43
C THR A 55 -14.25 -5.09 21.81
N PRO A 56 -13.19 -5.43 22.56
CA PRO A 56 -12.11 -6.27 22.06
C PRO A 56 -12.66 -7.66 21.72
N CYS A 57 -12.66 -8.03 20.43
CA CYS A 57 -12.95 -9.41 20.03
C CYS A 57 -11.97 -10.35 20.73
N SER A 58 -12.49 -11.21 21.60
CA SER A 58 -11.73 -12.24 22.32
C SER A 58 -10.98 -13.13 21.33
N TRP A 59 -9.69 -13.32 21.58
CA TRP A 59 -8.78 -14.21 20.84
C TRP A 59 -9.20 -15.68 20.93
N ASN A 60 -10.25 -16.10 20.24
CA ASN A 60 -10.52 -17.51 20.04
C ASN A 60 -9.64 -18.03 18.90
N GLN A 61 -8.74 -18.96 19.24
CA GLN A 61 -7.88 -19.73 18.35
C GLN A 61 -8.70 -20.32 17.19
N LYS A 62 -8.67 -19.68 16.02
CA LYS A 62 -9.15 -20.28 14.78
C LYS A 62 -8.04 -21.17 14.22
N ASN A 63 -8.18 -22.48 14.35
CA ASN A 63 -7.44 -23.43 13.52
C ASN A 63 -8.17 -23.54 12.17
N ARG A 64 -7.57 -23.02 11.09
CA ARG A 64 -8.17 -23.10 9.75
C ARG A 64 -7.56 -24.26 8.94
N GLY A 65 -8.43 -25.07 8.34
CA GLY A 65 -8.11 -25.87 7.15
C GLY A 65 -8.29 -25.02 5.89
N PHE A 66 -7.57 -25.32 4.80
CA PHE A 66 -7.53 -24.50 3.58
C PHE A 66 -8.73 -24.71 2.62
N GLU A 67 -9.80 -25.41 3.01
CA GLU A 67 -10.96 -25.64 2.14
C GLU A 67 -12.08 -24.61 2.39
N GLY A 68 -12.52 -23.94 1.32
CA GLY A 68 -13.77 -23.16 1.29
C GLY A 68 -13.75 -21.72 1.83
N GLN A 69 -12.60 -21.19 2.29
CA GLN A 69 -12.46 -19.82 2.77
C GLN A 69 -11.58 -18.97 1.84
N SER A 70 -11.73 -17.63 1.89
CA SER A 70 -10.84 -16.71 1.18
C SER A 70 -9.37 -17.00 1.53
N PRO A 71 -8.44 -16.96 0.56
CA PRO A 71 -7.05 -17.31 0.80
C PRO A 71 -6.43 -16.38 1.84
N ALA A 72 -5.58 -16.93 2.70
CA ALA A 72 -4.76 -16.14 3.62
C ALA A 72 -3.93 -15.11 2.82
N LYS A 73 -3.72 -13.93 3.40
CA LYS A 73 -3.01 -12.82 2.76
C LYS A 73 -1.69 -12.55 3.47
N VAL A 74 -0.61 -12.45 2.71
CA VAL A 74 0.74 -12.23 3.25
C VAL A 74 1.38 -11.00 2.65
N CYS A 75 1.99 -10.16 3.49
CA CYS A 75 2.92 -9.12 3.07
C CYS A 75 4.37 -9.54 3.35
N LEU A 76 5.21 -9.45 2.33
CA LEU A 76 6.67 -9.60 2.46
C LEU A 76 7.26 -8.20 2.68
N PHE A 77 7.67 -7.92 3.91
CA PHE A 77 8.15 -6.61 4.32
C PHE A 77 9.66 -6.64 4.60
N PHE A 78 10.41 -5.73 4.00
CA PHE A 78 11.86 -5.58 4.23
C PHE A 78 12.19 -4.24 4.87
N ASP A 79 12.73 -4.25 6.09
CA ASP A 79 13.20 -3.05 6.76
C ASP A 79 14.60 -2.60 6.30
N ASP A 80 14.94 -1.38 6.67
CA ASP A 80 16.24 -0.69 6.55
C ASP A 80 16.73 -0.36 5.14
N GLY A 81 16.23 -1.06 4.12
CA GLY A 81 16.66 -0.87 2.73
C GLY A 81 18.08 -1.39 2.48
N TYR A 82 18.41 -2.59 2.95
CA TYR A 82 19.72 -3.21 2.69
C TYR A 82 19.88 -3.65 1.23
N TYR A 83 21.08 -3.45 0.67
CA TYR A 83 21.44 -3.88 -0.69
C TYR A 83 21.24 -5.38 -0.92
N SER A 84 21.40 -6.20 0.13
CA SER A 84 21.16 -7.65 0.05
C SER A 84 19.74 -7.99 -0.41
N VAL A 85 18.75 -7.13 -0.16
CA VAL A 85 17.38 -7.34 -0.64
C VAL A 85 17.35 -7.30 -2.16
N TYR A 86 18.04 -6.33 -2.79
CA TYR A 86 18.13 -6.26 -4.24
C TYR A 86 19.01 -7.36 -4.84
N TYR A 87 20.14 -7.68 -4.20
CA TYR A 87 21.06 -8.68 -4.75
C TYR A 87 20.52 -10.12 -4.63
N TYR A 88 19.90 -10.48 -3.50
CA TYR A 88 19.47 -11.85 -3.22
C TYR A 88 17.95 -12.05 -3.28
N ALA A 89 17.16 -11.19 -2.63
CA ALA A 89 15.72 -11.40 -2.51
C ALA A 89 14.97 -11.06 -3.81
N TYR A 90 15.34 -9.96 -4.45
CA TYR A 90 14.66 -9.44 -5.65
C TYR A 90 14.68 -10.39 -6.86
N PRO A 91 15.79 -11.08 -7.21
CA PRO A 91 15.75 -12.11 -8.25
C PRO A 91 14.76 -13.24 -7.96
N ILE A 92 14.63 -13.63 -6.68
CA ILE A 92 13.68 -14.66 -6.25
C ILE A 92 12.24 -14.12 -6.33
N LEU A 93 12.00 -12.89 -5.85
CA LEU A 93 10.69 -12.23 -5.99
C LEU A 93 10.28 -12.14 -7.47
N LYS A 94 11.21 -11.82 -8.37
CA LYS A 94 10.97 -11.80 -9.83
C LYS A 94 10.63 -13.17 -10.40
N LYS A 95 11.37 -14.20 -10.01
CA LYS A 95 11.10 -15.59 -10.40
C LYS A 95 9.67 -16.00 -10.05
N HIS A 96 9.18 -15.60 -8.88
CA HIS A 96 7.82 -15.89 -8.41
C HIS A 96 6.77 -14.83 -8.78
N ARG A 97 7.18 -13.71 -9.40
CA ARG A 97 6.32 -12.55 -9.76
C ARG A 97 5.55 -11.98 -8.56
N LEU A 98 6.19 -11.94 -7.39
CA LEU A 98 5.55 -11.50 -6.15
C LEU A 98 5.96 -10.07 -5.78
N PRO A 99 5.01 -9.23 -5.36
CA PRO A 99 5.33 -7.90 -4.86
C PRO A 99 5.89 -7.96 -3.43
N ALA A 100 6.47 -6.84 -2.97
CA ALA A 100 6.97 -6.67 -1.60
C ALA A 100 6.83 -5.21 -1.16
N THR A 101 7.02 -4.96 0.14
CA THR A 101 7.09 -3.59 0.71
C THR A 101 8.48 -3.34 1.28
N LEU A 102 9.07 -2.18 0.99
CA LEU A 102 10.38 -1.76 1.49
C LEU A 102 10.25 -0.59 2.48
N GLY A 103 10.63 -0.80 3.73
CA GLY A 103 10.79 0.27 4.74
C GLY A 103 12.14 0.96 4.58
N LEU A 104 12.18 2.10 3.88
CA LEU A 104 13.43 2.78 3.55
C LEU A 104 13.78 3.88 4.54
N VAL A 105 15.04 3.88 5.00
CA VAL A 105 15.62 5.00 5.75
C VAL A 105 16.01 6.09 4.75
N ALA A 106 15.30 7.23 4.78
CA ALA A 106 15.36 8.20 3.68
C ALA A 106 16.79 8.72 3.42
N SER A 107 17.58 9.00 4.47
CA SER A 107 18.96 9.49 4.32
C SER A 107 19.93 8.46 3.74
N LYS A 108 19.61 7.16 3.79
CA LYS A 108 20.46 6.10 3.21
C LYS A 108 20.28 6.02 1.69
N VAL A 109 19.03 6.17 1.23
CA VAL A 109 18.65 6.04 -0.18
C VAL A 109 18.79 7.36 -0.95
N GLN A 110 18.63 8.49 -0.28
CA GLN A 110 18.76 9.83 -0.89
C GLN A 110 20.19 10.12 -1.40
N LYS A 111 21.22 9.48 -0.83
CA LYS A 111 22.60 9.75 -1.22
C LYS A 111 22.80 9.45 -2.72
N PRO A 112 23.34 10.39 -3.51
CA PRO A 112 23.55 10.18 -4.93
C PRO A 112 24.44 8.95 -5.14
N ASN A 113 24.13 8.21 -6.21
CA ASN A 113 24.90 7.05 -6.64
C ASN A 113 26.27 7.53 -7.16
N THR A 114 27.17 7.89 -6.26
CA THR A 114 28.55 8.20 -6.63
C THR A 114 29.19 6.88 -7.04
N ARG A 115 29.88 6.85 -8.19
CA ARG A 115 30.62 5.67 -8.70
C ARG A 115 31.67 5.10 -7.72
N LYS A 116 31.79 5.65 -6.52
CA LYS A 116 32.79 5.35 -5.48
C LYS A 116 32.19 4.94 -4.12
N ASN A 117 30.89 4.69 -4.00
CA ASN A 117 30.37 4.08 -2.77
C ASN A 117 30.74 2.59 -2.71
N PHE A 118 32.02 2.30 -2.47
CA PHE A 118 32.56 0.94 -2.33
C PHE A 118 31.80 0.11 -1.28
N LEU A 119 31.23 0.79 -0.27
CA LEU A 119 30.43 0.18 0.79
C LEU A 119 29.05 -0.33 0.32
N HIS A 120 28.56 0.09 -0.86
CA HIS A 120 27.23 -0.25 -1.39
C HIS A 120 27.02 -1.75 -1.58
N HIS A 121 28.02 -2.43 -2.15
CA HIS A 121 27.96 -3.87 -2.40
C HIS A 121 28.41 -4.71 -1.20
N LEU A 122 28.81 -4.07 -0.10
CA LEU A 122 29.21 -4.80 1.10
C LEU A 122 27.99 -5.35 1.82
N ARG A 123 28.27 -6.28 2.74
CA ARG A 123 27.28 -6.96 3.59
C ARG A 123 26.26 -6.02 4.26
N PHE A 124 26.67 -4.79 4.61
CA PHE A 124 25.84 -3.77 5.26
C PHE A 124 25.54 -2.55 4.35
N GLY A 125 25.71 -2.70 3.04
CA GLY A 125 25.35 -1.67 2.07
C GLY A 125 23.83 -1.50 1.98
N PHE A 126 23.41 -0.34 1.46
CA PHE A 126 22.00 0.07 1.38
C PHE A 126 21.59 0.26 -0.07
N LEU A 127 20.33 -0.01 -0.38
CA LEU A 127 19.76 0.23 -1.70
C LEU A 127 19.99 1.66 -2.17
N ASN A 128 20.30 1.81 -3.45
CA ASN A 128 20.32 3.11 -4.10
C ASN A 128 19.00 3.38 -4.85
N ARG A 129 18.81 4.64 -5.27
CA ARG A 129 17.59 5.07 -5.98
C ARG A 129 17.26 4.21 -7.20
N ASN A 130 18.25 3.88 -8.03
CA ASN A 130 18.00 3.16 -9.29
C ASN A 130 17.52 1.74 -9.03
N GLU A 131 18.09 1.06 -8.03
CA GLU A 131 17.68 -0.28 -7.61
C GLU A 131 16.25 -0.30 -7.09
N VAL A 132 15.88 0.67 -6.24
CA VAL A 132 14.51 0.80 -5.74
C VAL A 132 13.54 1.11 -6.89
N SER A 133 13.89 2.02 -7.80
CA SER A 133 13.09 2.31 -8.99
C SER A 133 12.88 1.07 -9.87
N GLU A 134 13.91 0.26 -10.09
CA GLU A 134 13.76 -0.99 -10.86
C GLU A 134 12.81 -1.98 -10.17
N MET A 135 12.90 -2.11 -8.84
CA MET A 135 12.01 -2.98 -8.06
C MET A 135 10.55 -2.50 -8.12
N ILE A 136 10.34 -1.19 -8.10
CA ILE A 136 9.02 -0.57 -8.28
C ILE A 136 8.47 -0.91 -9.67
N ASP A 137 9.23 -0.62 -10.72
CA ASP A 137 8.76 -0.72 -12.11
C ASP A 137 8.50 -2.18 -12.52
N SER A 138 9.28 -3.13 -12.01
CA SER A 138 9.20 -4.54 -12.40
C SER A 138 8.16 -5.36 -11.63
N LEU A 139 7.94 -5.06 -10.34
CA LEU A 139 7.13 -5.88 -9.45
C LEU A 139 6.05 -5.10 -8.69
N GLY A 140 5.97 -3.79 -8.86
CA GLY A 140 5.04 -2.95 -8.10
C GLY A 140 5.38 -2.92 -6.61
N VAL A 141 6.68 -2.94 -6.27
CA VAL A 141 7.14 -2.84 -4.88
C VAL A 141 6.64 -1.53 -4.25
N GLU A 142 6.11 -1.63 -3.03
CA GLU A 142 5.70 -0.46 -2.25
C GLU A 142 6.90 0.15 -1.52
N VAL A 143 7.03 1.48 -1.58
CA VAL A 143 7.93 2.23 -0.70
C VAL A 143 7.19 2.67 0.57
N ALA A 144 7.72 2.26 1.71
CA ALA A 144 7.34 2.72 3.05
C ALA A 144 8.46 3.54 3.69
N SER A 145 8.11 4.45 4.59
CA SER A 145 9.08 5.34 5.24
C SER A 145 9.54 4.82 6.59
N HIS A 146 10.86 4.63 6.75
CA HIS A 146 11.49 4.19 7.98
C HIS A 146 12.28 5.32 8.65
N SER A 147 11.65 6.49 8.79
CA SER A 147 12.23 7.76 9.23
C SER A 147 13.34 8.30 8.32
N VAL A 148 13.97 9.42 8.71
CA VAL A 148 15.08 10.00 7.96
C VAL A 148 16.39 9.30 8.31
N THR A 149 16.69 9.17 9.61
CA THR A 149 18.00 8.73 10.11
C THR A 149 17.97 7.40 10.85
N HIS A 150 16.79 6.83 11.07
CA HIS A 150 16.59 5.59 11.85
C HIS A 150 16.92 5.74 13.35
N ARG A 151 16.79 6.95 13.89
CA ARG A 151 16.89 7.17 15.35
C ARG A 151 15.70 6.56 16.07
N ARG A 152 15.90 6.13 17.32
CA ARG A 152 14.78 5.74 18.18
C ARG A 152 13.94 6.97 18.52
N LEU A 153 12.76 7.08 17.91
CA LEU A 153 11.94 8.30 17.99
C LEU A 153 11.51 8.64 19.43
N THR A 154 11.33 7.64 20.30
CA THR A 154 10.97 7.86 21.71
C THR A 154 12.09 8.54 22.52
N GLU A 155 13.33 8.53 22.03
CA GLU A 155 14.47 9.22 22.65
C GLU A 155 14.64 10.66 22.13
N ILE A 156 13.79 11.10 21.20
CA ILE A 156 13.78 12.47 20.68
C ILE A 156 12.78 13.31 21.50
N SER A 157 13.31 14.22 22.30
CA SER A 157 12.52 15.16 23.10
C SER A 157 12.04 16.35 22.27
N ASP A 158 12.89 16.87 21.38
CA ASP A 158 12.58 18.03 20.54
C ASP A 158 11.52 17.69 19.47
N THR A 159 10.50 18.53 19.38
CA THR A 159 9.37 18.29 18.46
C THR A 159 9.74 18.57 17.00
N MET A 160 10.65 19.50 16.74
CA MET A 160 11.11 19.79 15.38
C MET A 160 11.96 18.64 14.84
N ASP A 161 12.82 18.04 15.66
CA ASP A 161 13.57 16.83 15.30
C ASP A 161 12.63 15.64 15.00
N LEU A 162 11.59 15.43 15.81
CA LEU A 162 10.58 14.42 15.52
C LEU A 162 9.86 14.69 14.19
N ARG A 163 9.45 15.95 13.95
CA ARG A 163 8.81 16.34 12.69
C ARG A 163 9.76 16.14 11.50
N TYR A 164 11.05 16.40 11.66
CA TYR A 164 12.04 16.08 10.65
C TYR A 164 12.04 14.58 10.33
N GLU A 165 12.12 13.71 11.34
CA GLU A 165 12.12 12.26 11.14
C GLU A 165 10.85 11.72 10.47
N LEU A 166 9.70 12.37 10.66
CA LEU A 166 8.38 11.91 10.18
C LEU A 166 7.94 12.55 8.86
N PHE A 167 8.02 13.89 8.74
CA PHE A 167 7.50 14.62 7.58
C PHE A 167 8.53 14.66 6.45
N TYR A 168 9.81 14.91 6.79
CA TYR A 168 10.83 15.05 5.77
C TYR A 168 11.14 13.70 5.10
N SER A 169 11.10 12.59 5.85
CA SER A 169 11.28 11.25 5.28
C SER A 169 10.22 10.92 4.23
N LYS A 170 8.95 11.28 4.49
CA LYS A 170 7.86 11.16 3.51
C LYS A 170 8.17 11.97 2.26
N GLN A 171 8.43 13.27 2.42
CA GLN A 171 8.68 14.18 1.32
C GLN A 171 9.85 13.72 0.44
N VAL A 172 10.96 13.29 1.04
CA VAL A 172 12.13 12.78 0.30
C VAL A 172 11.76 11.55 -0.51
N LEU A 173 11.12 10.55 0.10
CA LEU A 173 10.78 9.30 -0.59
C LEU A 173 9.76 9.52 -1.71
N GLU A 174 8.73 10.34 -1.47
CA GLU A 174 7.74 10.71 -2.50
C GLU A 174 8.42 11.46 -3.66
N SER A 175 9.33 12.38 -3.36
CA SER A 175 10.09 13.10 -4.38
C SER A 175 11.02 12.18 -5.19
N LEU A 176 11.64 11.19 -4.55
CA LEU A 176 12.58 10.29 -5.23
C LEU A 176 11.89 9.31 -6.17
N PHE A 177 10.73 8.79 -5.74
CA PHE A 177 10.06 7.66 -6.38
C PHE A 177 8.73 8.00 -7.04
N GLN A 178 8.24 9.23 -6.90
CA GLN A 178 7.00 9.70 -7.54
C GLN A 178 5.78 8.84 -7.19
N GLN A 179 5.77 8.29 -5.97
CA GLN A 179 4.69 7.51 -5.40
C GLN A 179 4.29 8.12 -4.06
N GLU A 180 3.00 8.11 -3.75
CA GLU A 180 2.54 8.45 -2.40
C GLU A 180 3.09 7.43 -1.40
N VAL A 181 3.62 7.89 -0.26
CA VAL A 181 4.12 7.02 0.81
C VAL A 181 3.13 7.03 1.98
N ILE A 182 2.27 6.02 2.06
CA ILE A 182 1.20 5.95 3.09
C ILE A 182 1.61 5.17 4.34
N THR A 183 2.71 4.43 4.28
CA THR A 183 3.15 3.54 5.36
C THR A 183 4.35 4.16 6.08
N PHE A 184 4.23 4.35 7.38
CA PHE A 184 5.34 4.67 8.27
C PHE A 184 5.75 3.46 9.10
N VAL A 185 7.04 3.35 9.37
CA VAL A 185 7.70 2.19 9.91
C VAL A 185 8.46 2.68 11.14
N TYR A 186 8.00 2.36 12.34
CA TYR A 186 8.61 2.89 13.57
C TYR A 186 9.99 2.22 13.79
N PRO A 187 11.11 3.00 13.83
CA PRO A 187 12.43 2.47 14.17
C PRO A 187 12.39 1.68 15.48
N TYR A 188 12.95 0.46 15.45
CA TYR A 188 12.94 -0.48 16.58
C TYR A 188 11.53 -0.86 17.09
N GLY A 189 10.48 -0.56 16.32
CA GLY A 189 9.08 -0.72 16.70
C GLY A 189 8.64 0.13 17.90
N LYS A 190 9.39 1.17 18.26
CA LYS A 190 9.07 2.02 19.43
C LYS A 190 8.34 3.29 19.02
N TYR A 191 7.27 3.58 19.72
CA TYR A 191 6.43 4.76 19.52
C TYR A 191 5.77 5.16 20.85
N ASP A 192 5.30 6.40 20.91
CA ASP A 192 4.47 6.96 21.98
C ASP A 192 3.31 7.76 21.35
N ASP A 193 2.41 8.33 22.16
CA ASP A 193 1.26 9.07 21.64
C ASP A 193 1.64 10.34 20.85
N ARG A 194 2.80 10.96 21.16
CA ARG A 194 3.29 12.11 20.39
C ARG A 194 3.65 11.67 18.98
N ILE A 195 4.38 10.56 18.87
CA ILE A 195 4.80 9.98 17.60
C ILE A 195 3.58 9.55 16.79
N LEU A 196 2.61 8.85 17.38
CA LEU A 196 1.38 8.44 16.68
C LEU A 196 0.62 9.64 16.09
N ARG A 197 0.43 10.72 16.88
CA ARG A 197 -0.23 11.95 16.40
C ARG A 197 0.55 12.59 15.26
N LEU A 198 1.87 12.67 15.35
CA LEU A 198 2.70 13.24 14.30
C LEU A 198 2.76 12.36 13.04
N THR A 199 2.76 11.03 13.18
CA THR A 199 2.62 10.10 12.05
C THR A 199 1.30 10.34 11.31
N GLN A 200 0.19 10.47 12.04
CA GLN A 200 -1.10 10.79 11.44
C GLN A 200 -1.11 12.17 10.77
N ALA A 201 -0.56 13.19 11.44
CA ALA A 201 -0.47 14.55 10.93
C ALA A 201 0.44 14.68 9.69
N ALA A 202 1.46 13.83 9.56
CA ALA A 202 2.29 13.70 8.36
C ALA A 202 1.54 13.04 7.18
N GLY A 203 0.31 12.57 7.39
CA GLY A 203 -0.55 12.03 6.34
C GLY A 203 -0.38 10.53 6.10
N TYR A 204 0.45 9.83 6.89
CA TYR A 204 0.52 8.37 6.84
C TYR A 204 -0.82 7.75 7.22
N LYS A 205 -1.17 6.67 6.51
CA LYS A 205 -2.40 5.89 6.73
C LYS A 205 -2.12 4.61 7.51
N ILE A 206 -0.89 4.11 7.44
CA ILE A 206 -0.45 2.88 8.07
C ILE A 206 0.79 3.16 8.93
N GLY A 207 0.83 2.58 10.12
CA GLY A 207 1.98 2.61 11.03
C GLY A 207 2.33 1.18 11.40
N ARG A 208 3.55 0.74 11.10
CA ARG A 208 4.02 -0.63 11.28
C ARG A 208 4.89 -0.72 12.54
N THR A 209 4.60 -1.64 13.45
CA THR A 209 5.34 -1.87 14.71
C THR A 209 6.15 -3.17 14.65
N THR A 210 6.85 -3.53 15.74
CA THR A 210 7.45 -4.88 15.88
C THR A 210 6.63 -5.79 16.81
N GLU A 211 5.41 -5.37 17.16
CA GLU A 211 4.50 -6.16 17.98
C GLU A 211 4.06 -7.41 17.22
N PHE A 212 3.89 -8.52 17.93
CA PHE A 212 3.39 -9.77 17.36
C PHE A 212 1.87 -9.76 17.33
N GLY A 213 1.27 -10.16 16.20
CA GLY A 213 -0.18 -10.27 16.09
C GLY A 213 -0.69 -10.22 14.66
N GLU A 214 -2.00 -10.08 14.53
CA GLU A 214 -2.71 -9.95 13.25
C GLU A 214 -3.03 -8.47 12.96
N PRO A 215 -2.77 -7.97 11.74
CA PRO A 215 -3.18 -6.65 11.32
C PRO A 215 -4.69 -6.44 11.41
N ASN A 216 -5.07 -5.36 12.10
CA ASN A 216 -6.45 -4.87 12.12
C ASN A 216 -6.47 -3.40 11.71
N PHE A 217 -6.71 -3.16 10.42
CA PHE A 217 -6.78 -1.81 9.84
C PHE A 217 -8.01 -1.00 10.32
N TRP A 218 -9.02 -1.65 10.90
CA TRP A 218 -10.20 -1.00 11.46
C TRP A 218 -9.91 -0.31 12.79
N VAL A 219 -9.23 -1.04 13.67
CA VAL A 219 -9.02 -0.61 15.06
C VAL A 219 -7.73 0.18 15.19
N ALA A 220 -6.65 -0.29 14.56
CA ALA A 220 -5.31 0.25 14.81
C ALA A 220 -4.45 0.28 13.53
N PRO A 221 -4.85 1.02 12.49
CA PRO A 221 -4.07 1.11 11.24
C PRO A 221 -2.67 1.71 11.46
N LEU A 222 -2.48 2.50 12.52
CA LEU A 222 -1.18 3.04 12.92
C LEU A 222 -0.37 2.11 13.86
N LYS A 223 -0.84 0.88 14.13
CA LYS A 223 -0.16 -0.11 14.98
C LYS A 223 -0.20 -1.51 14.36
N VAL A 224 0.10 -1.61 13.08
CA VAL A 224 0.12 -2.88 12.36
C VAL A 224 1.24 -3.78 12.92
N PRO A 225 0.89 -4.96 13.48
CA PRO A 225 1.83 -5.94 13.99
C PRO A 225 2.46 -6.76 12.86
N ILE A 226 3.48 -7.53 13.21
CA ILE A 226 4.28 -8.35 12.29
C ILE A 226 4.57 -9.74 12.88
N LYS A 227 5.06 -10.63 12.00
CA LYS A 227 5.83 -11.82 12.38
C LYS A 227 7.26 -11.60 11.92
N GLU A 228 8.15 -11.38 12.88
CA GLU A 228 9.58 -11.23 12.58
C GLU A 228 10.16 -12.58 12.14
N VAL A 229 10.90 -12.55 11.03
CA VAL A 229 11.63 -13.69 10.50
C VAL A 229 13.10 -13.52 10.82
N ARG A 230 13.61 -14.45 11.64
CA ARG A 230 14.99 -14.49 12.12
C ARG A 230 15.76 -15.63 11.48
N ASN A 231 17.08 -15.67 11.69
CA ASN A 231 17.94 -16.77 11.20
C ASN A 231 17.48 -18.15 11.71
N THR A 232 16.88 -18.21 12.89
CA THR A 232 16.33 -19.43 13.50
C THR A 232 14.90 -19.76 13.07
N THR A 233 14.12 -18.81 12.55
CA THR A 233 12.67 -18.98 12.29
C THR A 233 12.39 -20.01 11.20
N THR A 234 11.83 -21.17 11.56
CA THR A 234 11.58 -22.28 10.61
C THR A 234 10.46 -21.96 9.62
N LEU A 235 10.43 -22.68 8.49
CA LEU A 235 9.31 -22.55 7.54
C LEU A 235 8.01 -23.02 8.18
N ASP A 236 8.04 -24.08 8.98
CA ASP A 236 6.87 -24.58 9.70
C ASP A 236 6.30 -23.56 10.69
N GLU A 237 7.15 -22.81 11.40
CA GLU A 237 6.72 -21.70 12.24
C GLU A 237 6.00 -20.60 11.44
N ILE A 238 6.52 -20.26 10.26
CA ILE A 238 5.91 -19.26 9.37
C ILE A 238 4.56 -19.76 8.87
N ILE A 239 4.50 -20.98 8.35
CA ILE A 239 3.26 -21.57 7.83
C ILE A 239 2.22 -21.75 8.93
N THR A 240 2.63 -22.16 10.14
CA THR A 240 1.74 -22.25 11.30
C THR A 240 1.14 -20.89 11.65
N HIS A 241 1.94 -19.82 11.58
CA HIS A 241 1.47 -18.47 11.81
C HIS A 241 0.47 -18.02 10.73
N ILE A 242 0.76 -18.26 9.44
CA ILE A 242 -0.13 -17.93 8.31
C ILE A 242 -1.44 -18.71 8.38
N LYS A 243 -1.44 -19.95 8.85
CA LYS A 243 -2.67 -20.74 9.05
C LYS A 243 -3.54 -20.22 10.19
N ARG A 244 -2.94 -19.49 11.15
CA ARG A 244 -3.63 -18.95 12.32
C ARG A 244 -4.33 -17.62 12.03
N PHE A 245 -3.81 -16.82 11.09
CA PHE A 245 -4.26 -15.45 10.84
C PHE A 245 -4.69 -15.23 9.37
N ASP A 246 -5.70 -14.41 9.14
CA ASP A 246 -6.17 -14.04 7.81
C ASP A 246 -5.17 -13.16 7.08
N ILE A 247 -4.48 -12.30 7.84
CA ILE A 247 -3.46 -11.39 7.33
C ILE A 247 -2.18 -11.59 8.14
N THR A 248 -1.05 -11.77 7.46
CA THR A 248 0.27 -11.83 8.07
C THR A 248 1.21 -10.85 7.39
N VAL A 249 1.96 -10.06 8.16
CA VAL A 249 3.07 -9.25 7.67
C VAL A 249 4.37 -9.90 8.13
N LEU A 250 5.11 -10.51 7.21
CA LEU A 250 6.40 -11.12 7.49
C LEU A 250 7.50 -10.06 7.39
N LEU A 251 8.18 -9.82 8.50
CA LEU A 251 9.28 -8.86 8.57
C LEU A 251 10.62 -9.56 8.35
N PHE A 252 11.33 -9.13 7.31
CA PHE A 252 12.70 -9.48 7.00
C PHE A 252 13.58 -8.22 7.11
N HIS A 253 14.87 -8.39 7.40
CA HIS A 253 15.84 -7.30 7.24
C HIS A 253 16.80 -7.62 6.09
N ARG A 254 17.44 -8.79 6.13
CA ARG A 254 18.47 -9.18 5.15
C ARG A 254 18.31 -10.63 4.71
N ILE A 255 18.47 -10.87 3.42
CA ILE A 255 18.52 -12.20 2.82
C ILE A 255 19.95 -12.48 2.35
N LEU A 256 20.53 -13.61 2.74
CA LEU A 256 21.93 -13.95 2.46
C LEU A 256 22.10 -15.45 2.28
N GLU A 257 23.17 -15.88 1.60
CA GLU A 257 23.49 -17.31 1.47
C GLU A 257 23.78 -17.95 2.83
N LYS A 258 24.59 -17.27 3.65
CA LYS A 258 25.06 -17.75 4.95
C LYS A 258 24.71 -16.73 6.05
N PRO A 259 23.46 -16.75 6.56
CA PRO A 259 23.06 -15.86 7.64
C PRO A 259 23.84 -16.19 8.93
N SER A 260 24.37 -15.16 9.59
CA SER A 260 25.09 -15.28 10.86
C SER A 260 24.58 -14.32 11.94
N LEU A 261 23.76 -13.32 11.60
CA LEU A 261 23.09 -12.44 12.55
C LEU A 261 21.63 -12.83 12.72
N PHE A 262 21.04 -12.49 13.88
CA PHE A 262 19.69 -12.93 14.22
C PHE A 262 18.61 -12.37 13.28
N THR A 263 18.82 -11.21 12.66
CA THR A 263 17.89 -10.57 11.70
C THR A 263 18.09 -11.00 10.24
N GLU A 264 19.00 -11.94 9.98
CA GLU A 264 19.31 -12.43 8.63
C GLU A 264 18.54 -13.72 8.33
N PHE A 265 18.10 -13.89 7.08
CA PHE A 265 17.42 -15.10 6.63
C PHE A 265 18.11 -15.69 5.40
N SER A 266 18.01 -17.01 5.23
CA SER A 266 18.73 -17.71 4.17
C SER A 266 18.05 -17.55 2.81
N VAL A 267 18.84 -17.36 1.76
CA VAL A 267 18.42 -17.36 0.34
C VAL A 267 17.59 -18.60 0.00
N SER A 268 18.09 -19.80 0.34
CA SER A 268 17.42 -21.05 -0.02
C SER A 268 16.07 -21.18 0.69
N ARG A 269 16.02 -20.85 1.98
CA ARG A 269 14.77 -20.86 2.77
C ARG A 269 13.79 -19.80 2.29
N PHE A 270 14.27 -18.65 1.81
CA PHE A 270 13.41 -17.63 1.22
C PHE A 270 12.75 -18.10 -0.08
N ASP A 271 13.49 -18.72 -1.00
CA ASP A 271 12.92 -19.31 -2.23
C ASP A 271 11.94 -20.45 -1.91
N SER A 272 12.29 -21.33 -0.95
CA SER A 272 11.38 -22.38 -0.48
C SER A 272 10.11 -21.81 0.16
N LEU A 273 10.21 -20.73 0.93
CA LEU A 273 9.04 -20.04 1.49
C LEU A 273 8.10 -19.57 0.39
N LEU A 274 8.59 -18.86 -0.63
CA LEU A 274 7.72 -18.35 -1.70
C LEU A 274 7.07 -19.48 -2.50
N THR A 275 7.79 -20.58 -2.72
CA THR A 275 7.25 -21.80 -3.33
C THR A 275 6.12 -22.41 -2.49
N LEU A 276 6.26 -22.41 -1.15
CA LEU A 276 5.22 -22.88 -0.24
C LEU A 276 4.00 -21.95 -0.20
N LEU A 277 4.21 -20.63 -0.25
CA LEU A 277 3.09 -19.68 -0.30
C LEU A 277 2.24 -19.90 -1.57
N ASP A 278 2.89 -20.11 -2.71
CA ASP A 278 2.21 -20.41 -3.98
C ASP A 278 1.43 -21.74 -3.92
N SER A 279 2.05 -22.81 -3.43
CA SER A 279 1.39 -24.12 -3.32
C SER A 279 0.19 -24.12 -2.37
N LEU A 280 0.24 -23.30 -1.32
CA LEU A 280 -0.86 -23.06 -0.38
C LEU A 280 -1.88 -22.03 -0.88
N LYS A 281 -1.71 -21.49 -2.09
CA LYS A 281 -2.57 -20.46 -2.71
C LYS A 281 -2.72 -19.21 -1.82
N VAL A 282 -1.68 -18.86 -1.08
CA VAL A 282 -1.64 -17.66 -0.24
C VAL A 282 -1.51 -16.44 -1.15
N LYS A 283 -2.34 -15.42 -0.91
CA LYS A 283 -2.31 -14.18 -1.68
C LYS A 283 -1.23 -13.26 -1.13
N VAL A 284 -0.14 -13.08 -1.88
CA VAL A 284 0.94 -12.16 -1.49
C VAL A 284 0.66 -10.75 -2.02
N MET A 285 0.75 -9.75 -1.14
CA MET A 285 0.42 -8.35 -1.43
C MET A 285 1.39 -7.39 -0.74
N THR A 286 1.50 -6.16 -1.23
CA THR A 286 2.13 -5.07 -0.46
C THR A 286 1.25 -4.68 0.73
N LEU A 287 1.83 -4.03 1.74
CA LEU A 287 1.06 -3.55 2.89
C LEU A 287 0.02 -2.49 2.49
N ARG A 288 0.37 -1.61 1.54
CA ARG A 288 -0.57 -0.74 0.84
C ARG A 288 -1.70 -1.54 0.19
N GLY A 289 -1.38 -2.61 -0.53
CA GLY A 289 -2.36 -3.45 -1.20
C GLY A 289 -3.36 -4.08 -0.22
N LEU A 290 -2.87 -4.55 0.93
CA LEU A 290 -3.71 -5.06 2.02
C LEU A 290 -4.67 -3.98 2.55
N TYR A 291 -4.15 -2.77 2.81
CA TYR A 291 -4.94 -1.64 3.29
C TYR A 291 -5.98 -1.17 2.26
N GLU A 292 -5.61 -1.08 0.99
CA GLU A 292 -6.54 -0.68 -0.07
C GLU A 292 -7.63 -1.72 -0.32
N GLU A 293 -7.32 -3.01 -0.20
CA GLU A 293 -8.31 -4.07 -0.24
C GLU A 293 -9.28 -3.98 0.93
N TRP A 294 -8.77 -3.82 2.16
CA TRP A 294 -9.62 -3.58 3.32
C TRP A 294 -10.50 -2.33 3.14
N ARG A 295 -9.96 -1.22 2.64
CA ARG A 295 -10.75 -0.01 2.37
C ARG A 295 -11.87 -0.25 1.37
N ARG A 296 -11.62 -1.02 0.31
CA ARG A 296 -12.66 -1.39 -0.68
C ARG A 296 -13.73 -2.27 -0.04
N GLU A 297 -13.34 -3.25 0.78
CA GLU A 297 -14.29 -4.12 1.49
C GLU A 297 -15.17 -3.33 2.47
N VAL A 298 -14.59 -2.42 3.25
CA VAL A 298 -15.30 -1.50 4.14
C VAL A 298 -16.27 -0.62 3.36
N PHE A 299 -15.78 0.02 2.30
CA PHE A 299 -16.59 0.93 1.49
C PHE A 299 -17.76 0.19 0.85
N ALA A 300 -17.52 -1.00 0.29
CA ALA A 300 -18.56 -1.84 -0.30
C ALA A 300 -19.63 -2.22 0.73
N LYS A 301 -19.24 -2.64 1.95
CA LYS A 301 -20.20 -2.95 3.03
C LYS A 301 -21.04 -1.73 3.39
N ALA A 302 -20.41 -0.57 3.61
CA ALA A 302 -21.12 0.66 3.98
C ALA A 302 -22.12 1.12 2.89
N VAL A 303 -21.80 0.93 1.61
CA VAL A 303 -22.67 1.26 0.47
C VAL A 303 -23.83 0.28 0.34
N ILE A 304 -23.58 -1.03 0.53
CA ILE A 304 -24.59 -2.10 0.45
C ILE A 304 -25.58 -1.98 1.62
N GLU A 305 -25.10 -1.80 2.85
CA GLU A 305 -25.93 -1.73 4.06
C GLU A 305 -26.88 -0.51 4.05
N ARG A 306 -26.51 0.57 3.37
CA ARG A 306 -27.35 1.77 3.21
C ARG A 306 -28.18 1.80 1.92
N GLY A 307 -28.19 0.72 1.14
CA GLY A 307 -29.04 0.58 -0.05
C GLY A 307 -28.71 1.54 -1.20
N ILE A 308 -27.48 2.09 -1.24
CA ILE A 308 -27.07 3.10 -2.24
C ILE A 308 -26.77 2.44 -3.59
N LEU A 309 -26.39 1.15 -3.62
CA LEU A 309 -26.22 0.35 -4.85
C LEU A 309 -26.72 -1.09 -4.63
N ASP A 310 -27.42 -1.65 -5.63
CA ASP A 310 -27.86 -3.06 -5.64
C ASP A 310 -26.68 -4.00 -5.95
N ARG A 311 -26.64 -5.16 -5.26
CA ARG A 311 -25.56 -6.17 -5.33
C ARG A 311 -25.28 -6.67 -6.75
N LYS A 312 -26.24 -6.54 -7.68
CA LYS A 312 -26.13 -7.04 -9.06
C LYS A 312 -25.24 -6.21 -10.00
N ASN A 313 -24.99 -4.92 -9.72
CA ASN A 313 -24.28 -4.02 -10.66
C ASN A 313 -22.79 -3.81 -10.31
N TRP A 314 -22.22 -4.64 -9.43
CA TRP A 314 -20.89 -4.43 -8.87
C TRP A 314 -19.76 -4.57 -9.91
N SER A 315 -19.93 -5.42 -10.94
CA SER A 315 -18.94 -5.60 -12.02
C SER A 315 -18.86 -4.38 -12.95
N ASP A 316 -19.97 -3.72 -13.21
CA ASP A 316 -20.06 -2.75 -14.30
C ASP A 316 -19.46 -1.39 -13.92
N TYR A 317 -19.38 -1.09 -12.62
CA TYR A 317 -18.79 0.14 -12.10
C TYR A 317 -17.26 0.09 -11.94
N LEU A 318 -16.67 -1.11 -11.77
CA LEU A 318 -15.23 -1.30 -11.63
C LEU A 318 -14.51 -1.56 -12.96
N PHE A 319 -15.24 -1.99 -14.00
CA PHE A 319 -14.68 -2.38 -15.30
C PHE A 319 -15.18 -1.53 -16.49
N GLN A 320 -15.57 -0.26 -16.27
CA GLN A 320 -15.58 0.67 -17.40
C GLN A 320 -14.14 0.81 -17.90
N LYS A 321 -13.81 0.08 -18.97
CA LYS A 321 -12.68 0.39 -19.83
C LYS A 321 -12.74 1.89 -20.09
N VAL A 322 -11.78 2.63 -19.54
CA VAL A 322 -11.49 3.96 -20.05
C VAL A 322 -11.12 3.74 -21.51
N ASP A 323 -12.01 4.15 -22.41
CA ASP A 323 -11.74 4.14 -23.83
C ASP A 323 -10.70 5.24 -24.10
N ILE A 324 -9.43 4.85 -24.08
CA ILE A 324 -8.26 5.74 -24.22
C ILE A 324 -8.34 6.53 -25.54
N ASP A 325 -9.08 6.05 -26.55
CA ASP A 325 -9.24 6.74 -27.83
C ASP A 325 -10.18 7.96 -27.79
N GLN A 326 -11.04 8.12 -26.77
CA GLN A 326 -11.92 9.30 -26.67
C GLN A 326 -11.24 10.55 -26.08
N THR A 327 -9.97 10.46 -25.65
CA THR A 327 -9.19 11.64 -25.20
C THR A 327 -8.34 12.27 -26.30
N ARG A 328 -8.31 11.72 -27.52
CA ARG A 328 -7.72 12.38 -28.68
C ARG A 328 -8.66 13.43 -29.25
N THR A 329 -8.78 14.57 -28.57
CA THR A 329 -9.22 15.80 -29.23
C THR A 329 -8.16 16.22 -30.24
N SER A 330 -8.58 16.24 -31.50
CA SER A 330 -7.86 16.75 -32.65
C SER A 330 -7.32 18.17 -32.44
N THR A 331 -6.00 18.31 -32.38
CA THR A 331 -5.32 19.54 -32.79
C THR A 331 -4.71 19.27 -34.17
N ARG A 332 -5.54 19.43 -35.20
CA ARG A 332 -5.10 19.88 -36.52
C ARG A 332 -5.47 21.36 -36.59
N PHE A 333 -4.47 22.23 -36.54
CA PHE A 333 -4.32 23.40 -37.40
C PHE A 333 -2.84 23.74 -37.45
#